data_AF-A0A3N5PGT4-F1
#
_entry.id   AF-A0A3N5PGT4-F1
#
_cell.length_a   1.000
_cell.length_b   1.000
_cell.length_c   1.000
_cell.angle_alpha   90.00
_cell.angle_beta   90.00
_cell.angle_gamma   90.00
#
_symmetry.space_group_name_H-M   'P 1'
#
loop_
_entity.id
_entity.type
_entity.pdbx_description
1 polymer ?
#
loop_
_entity_poly.entity_id
_entity_poly.type
_entity_poly.pdbx_seq_one_letter_code
_entity_poly.pdbx_strand_id
1 'polypeptide(L)'
;MSTKPKLSVWAILGPGLLLAATGVGGGDLATATFVGGLLGTTVLWAVALGAFMKFVVTEGLARWQLATGETLLEGVTRRLGPIVIWIFLPYFLLWSF
;
A
#
# COMPACT_ATOMS: atom_id res chain seq x y z
N MET A 1 -15.96 -4.90 -35.49
CA MET A 1 -14.83 -4.12 -34.94
C MET A 1 -15.20 -3.69 -33.52
N SER A 2 -14.72 -4.39 -32.48
CA SER A 2 -15.02 -4.04 -31.09
C SER A 2 -14.15 -2.84 -30.68
N THR A 3 -14.76 -1.66 -30.59
CA THR A 3 -14.08 -0.45 -30.12
C THR A 3 -13.81 -0.61 -28.63
N LYS A 4 -12.54 -0.87 -28.25
CA LYS A 4 -12.12 -0.87 -26.84
C LYS A 4 -12.53 0.47 -26.22
N PRO A 5 -13.32 0.49 -25.13
CA PRO A 5 -13.71 1.74 -24.49
C PRO A 5 -12.46 2.50 -24.07
N LYS A 6 -12.36 3.78 -24.42
CA LYS A 6 -11.30 4.66 -23.90
C LYS A 6 -11.50 4.76 -22.39
N LEU A 7 -10.72 4.01 -21.62
CA LEU A 7 -10.69 4.15 -20.17
C LEU A 7 -10.35 5.60 -19.85
N SER A 8 -11.26 6.28 -19.14
CA SER A 8 -11.05 7.64 -18.67
C SER A 8 -9.79 7.69 -17.81
N VAL A 9 -8.99 8.75 -17.95
CA VAL A 9 -7.77 8.96 -17.14
C VAL A 9 -8.09 8.88 -15.64
N TRP A 10 -9.26 9.35 -15.23
CA TRP A 10 -9.75 9.25 -13.85
C TRP A 10 -10.04 7.81 -13.41
N ALA A 11 -10.48 6.94 -14.31
CA ALA A 11 -10.71 5.53 -14.01
C ALA A 11 -9.38 4.76 -13.82
N ILE A 12 -8.29 5.26 -14.41
CA ILE A 12 -6.95 4.66 -14.29
C ILE A 12 -6.24 5.19 -13.04
N LEU A 13 -6.29 6.51 -12.80
CA LEU A 13 -5.59 7.14 -11.67
C LEU A 13 -6.38 7.08 -10.35
N GLY A 14 -7.70 7.01 -10.42
CA GLY A 14 -8.60 7.04 -9.26
C GLY A 14 -8.27 6.01 -8.18
N PRO A 15 -8.10 4.71 -8.52
CA PRO A 15 -7.74 3.68 -7.54
C PRO A 15 -6.42 3.97 -6.82
N GLY A 16 -5.40 4.47 -7.54
CA GLY A 16 -4.11 4.81 -6.96
C GLY A 16 -4.19 6.01 -6.01
N LEU A 17 -5.00 7.02 -6.35
CA LEU A 17 -5.23 8.18 -5.48
C LEU A 17 -6.01 7.79 -4.22
N LEU A 18 -7.03 6.94 -4.35
CA LEU A 18 -7.78 6.41 -3.20
C LEU A 18 -6.86 5.63 -2.25
N LEU A 19 -6.00 4.77 -2.80
CA LEU A 19 -5.00 4.03 -2.02
C LEU A 19 -3.99 4.96 -1.33
N ALA A 20 -3.56 6.03 -2.00
CA ALA A 20 -2.66 7.01 -1.39
C ALA A 20 -3.33 7.75 -0.22
N ALA A 21 -4.61 8.12 -0.39
CA ALA A 21 -5.38 8.83 0.64
C ALA A 21 -5.61 7.98 1.90
N THR A 22 -5.79 6.66 1.76
CA THR A 22 -5.92 5.75 2.91
C THR A 22 -4.58 5.39 3.55
N GLY A 23 -3.47 5.67 2.87
CA GLY A 23 -2.14 5.23 3.28
C GLY A 23 -1.42 6.11 4.30
N VAL A 24 -2.08 7.13 4.88
CA VAL A 24 -1.55 8.00 5.94
C VAL A 24 -2.58 8.15 7.05
N GLY A 25 -2.23 7.68 8.25
CA GLY A 25 -3.09 7.75 9.44
C GLY A 25 -2.67 8.84 10.43
N GLY A 26 -3.44 9.00 11.51
CA GLY A 26 -3.12 9.94 12.59
C GLY A 26 -1.77 9.64 13.28
N GLY A 27 -1.42 8.35 13.40
CA GLY A 27 -0.13 7.92 13.97
C GLY A 27 1.08 8.33 13.13
N ASP A 28 0.95 8.34 11.80
CA ASP A 28 2.00 8.80 10.88
C ASP A 28 2.25 10.30 11.06
N LEU A 29 1.18 11.10 11.19
CA LEU A 29 1.27 12.54 11.42
C LEU A 29 1.91 12.87 12.78
N ALA A 30 1.52 12.15 13.83
CA ALA A 30 2.10 12.31 15.16
C ALA A 30 3.59 11.95 15.18
N THR A 31 3.95 10.82 14.57
CA THR A 31 5.34 10.36 14.48
C THR A 31 6.19 11.31 13.63
N ALA A 32 5.68 11.75 12.47
CA ALA A 32 6.39 12.71 11.62
C ALA A 32 6.64 14.04 12.33
N THR A 33 5.66 14.53 13.10
CA THR A 33 5.80 15.76 13.89
C THR A 33 6.84 15.59 15.00
N PHE A 34 6.76 14.49 15.76
CA PHE A 34 7.71 14.20 16.83
C PHE A 34 9.15 14.05 16.31
N VAL A 35 9.34 13.24 15.27
CA VAL A 35 10.66 13.01 14.66
C VAL A 35 11.19 14.28 14.00
N GLY A 36 10.32 15.06 13.33
CA GLY A 36 10.69 16.37 12.78
C GLY A 36 11.11 17.38 13.84
N GLY A 37 10.46 17.36 15.02
CA GLY A 37 10.84 18.20 16.16
C GLY A 37 12.20 17.82 16.76
N LEU A 38 12.56 16.53 16.75
CA LEU A 38 13.83 16.05 17.29
C LEU A 38 15.01 16.17 16.32
N LEU A 39 14.81 15.84 15.05
CA LEU A 39 15.88 15.70 14.05
C LEU A 39 15.91 16.83 13.01
N GLY A 40 14.91 17.72 13.02
CA GLY A 40 14.78 18.79 12.05
C GLY A 40 14.71 18.27 10.61
N THR A 41 15.35 18.98 9.69
CA THR A 41 15.38 18.61 8.26
C THR A 41 16.29 17.43 7.94
N THR A 42 17.10 16.96 8.89
CA THR A 42 18.01 15.82 8.71
C THR A 42 17.25 14.54 8.35
N VAL A 43 15.97 14.41 8.74
CA VAL A 43 15.15 13.22 8.44
C VAL A 43 14.55 13.22 7.02
N LEU A 44 14.65 14.30 6.25
CA LEU A 44 13.97 14.43 4.95
C LEU A 44 14.41 13.36 3.93
N TRP A 45 15.66 12.89 3.99
CA TRP A 45 16.11 11.81 3.10
C TRP A 45 15.36 10.50 3.37
N ALA A 46 14.99 10.24 4.62
CA ALA A 46 14.24 9.04 5.00
C ALA A 46 12.82 9.08 4.44
N VAL A 47 12.22 10.28 4.30
CA VAL A 47 10.93 10.48 3.64
C VAL A 47 11.01 10.10 2.17
N ALA A 48 12.04 10.56 1.46
CA ALA A 48 12.23 10.22 0.04
C ALA A 48 12.44 8.71 -0.16
N LEU A 49 13.28 8.09 0.69
CA LEU A 49 13.52 6.65 0.67
C LEU A 49 12.24 5.85 0.98
N GLY A 50 11.49 6.26 2.00
CA GLY A 50 10.23 5.64 2.38
C GLY A 50 9.18 5.73 1.27
N ALA A 51 9.06 6.90 0.62
CA ALA A 51 8.16 7.10 -0.51
C ALA A 51 8.55 6.21 -1.70
N PHE A 52 9.84 6.10 -2.01
CA PHE A 52 10.33 5.20 -3.06
C PHE A 52 10.01 3.73 -2.74
N MET A 53 10.26 3.30 -1.50
CA MET A 53 9.96 1.92 -1.08
C MET A 53 8.46 1.63 -1.11
N LYS A 54 7.62 2.57 -0.64
CA LYS A 54 6.16 2.48 -0.74
C LYS A 54 5.71 2.33 -2.19
N PHE A 55 6.28 3.11 -3.10
CA PHE A 55 6.00 3.02 -4.54
C PHE A 55 6.34 1.64 -5.11
N VAL A 56 7.56 1.16 -4.90
CA VAL A 56 8.02 -0.15 -5.43
C VAL A 56 7.14 -1.29 -4.93
N VAL A 57 6.81 -1.30 -3.63
CA VAL A 57 5.95 -2.34 -3.03
C VAL A 57 4.53 -2.28 -3.59
N THR A 58 3.95 -1.09 -3.66
CA THR A 58 2.56 -0.90 -4.10
C THR A 58 2.41 -1.23 -5.58
N GLU A 59 3.35 -0.80 -6.41
CA GLU A 59 3.34 -1.07 -7.84
C GLU A 59 3.62 -2.55 -8.14
N GLY A 60 4.57 -3.16 -7.42
CA GLY A 60 4.83 -4.59 -7.51
C GLY A 60 3.60 -5.42 -7.14
N LEU A 61 2.89 -5.02 -6.09
CA LEU A 61 1.66 -5.66 -5.68
C LEU A 61 0.54 -5.49 -6.71
N ALA A 62 0.36 -4.27 -7.23
CA ALA A 62 -0.65 -3.99 -8.25
C ALA A 62 -0.38 -4.80 -9.53
N ARG A 63 0.87 -4.86 -10.00
CA ARG A 63 1.25 -5.72 -11.13
C ARG A 63 0.94 -7.17 -10.87
N TRP A 64 1.25 -7.67 -9.67
CA TRP A 64 0.98 -9.05 -9.30
C TRP A 64 -0.53 -9.34 -9.34
N GLN A 65 -1.36 -8.50 -8.72
CA GLN A 65 -2.82 -8.63 -8.74
C GLN A 65 -3.41 -8.56 -10.15
N LEU A 66 -2.90 -7.66 -11.00
CA LEU A 66 -3.33 -7.55 -12.40
C LEU A 66 -2.92 -8.78 -13.24
N ALA A 67 -1.79 -9.42 -12.92
CA ALA A 67 -1.29 -10.58 -13.64
C ALA A 67 -1.94 -11.90 -13.19
N THR A 68 -2.23 -12.05 -11.90
CA THR A 68 -2.82 -13.29 -11.35
C THR A 68 -4.34 -13.26 -11.27
N GLY A 69 -4.93 -12.07 -11.16
CA GLY A 69 -6.36 -11.91 -10.86
C GLY A 69 -6.74 -12.28 -9.41
N GLU A 70 -5.76 -12.56 -8.54
CA GLU A 70 -5.95 -12.92 -7.14
C GLU A 70 -5.50 -11.78 -6.23
N THR A 71 -6.09 -11.65 -5.04
CA THR A 71 -5.60 -10.74 -3.99
C THR A 71 -4.35 -11.29 -3.31
N LEU A 72 -3.52 -10.45 -2.68
CA LEU A 72 -2.26 -10.90 -2.07
C LEU A 72 -2.52 -12.00 -1.04
N LEU A 73 -3.56 -11.82 -0.23
CA LEU A 73 -3.93 -12.76 0.80
C LEU A 73 -4.36 -14.10 0.20
N GLU A 74 -5.15 -14.10 -0.88
CA GLU A 74 -5.54 -15.32 -1.58
C GLU A 74 -4.32 -16.02 -2.18
N GLY A 75 -3.45 -15.30 -2.91
CA GLY A 75 -2.28 -15.89 -3.55
C GLY A 75 -1.28 -16.46 -2.55
N VAL A 76 -1.10 -15.78 -1.42
CA VAL A 76 -0.26 -16.25 -0.32
C VAL A 76 -0.91 -17.46 0.36
N THR A 77 -2.20 -17.42 0.64
CA THR A 77 -2.94 -18.54 1.23
C THR A 77 -2.89 -19.79 0.34
N ARG A 78 -2.98 -19.61 -0.98
CA ARG A 78 -2.95 -20.70 -1.96
C ARG A 78 -1.56 -21.35 -2.07
N ARG A 79 -0.49 -20.57 -1.88
CA ARG A 79 0.91 -21.04 -2.01
C ARG A 79 1.54 -21.52 -0.71
N LEU A 80 1.19 -20.90 0.41
CA LEU A 80 1.77 -21.16 1.74
C LEU A 80 0.78 -21.81 2.73
N GLY A 81 -0.49 -21.91 2.35
CA GLY A 81 -1.54 -22.57 3.14
C GLY A 81 -2.35 -21.61 4.02
N PRO A 82 -3.44 -22.10 4.63
CA PRO A 82 -4.38 -21.31 5.44
C PRO A 82 -3.78 -20.79 6.75
N ILE A 83 -2.62 -21.28 7.17
CA ILE A 83 -1.93 -20.80 8.38
C ILE A 83 -1.61 -19.30 8.31
N VAL A 84 -1.41 -18.76 7.11
CA VAL A 84 -1.13 -17.33 6.93
C VAL A 84 -2.29 -16.46 7.41
N ILE A 85 -3.55 -16.90 7.20
CA ILE A 85 -4.73 -16.17 7.66
C ILE A 85 -4.75 -16.10 9.20
N TRP A 86 -4.41 -17.20 9.86
CA TRP A 86 -4.35 -17.27 11.33
C TRP A 86 -3.23 -16.41 11.92
N ILE A 87 -2.14 -16.18 11.18
CA ILE A 87 -1.07 -15.25 11.59
C ILE A 87 -1.46 -13.80 11.28
N PHE A 88 -2.13 -13.57 10.14
CA PHE A 88 -2.54 -12.25 9.70
C PHE A 88 -3.66 -11.66 10.58
N LEU A 89 -4.61 -12.46 11.05
CA LEU A 89 -5.75 -12.03 11.86
C LEU A 89 -5.34 -11.31 13.17
N PRO A 90 -4.47 -11.87 14.02
CA PRO A 90 -3.99 -11.19 15.22
C PRO A 90 -3.25 -9.89 14.91
N TYR A 91 -2.39 -9.91 13.87
CA TYR A 91 -1.70 -8.70 13.42
C TYR A 91 -2.69 -7.62 13.01
N PHE A 92 -3.66 -7.97 12.16
CA PHE A 92 -4.71 -7.05 11.70
C PHE A 92 -5.50 -6.49 12.88
N LEU A 93 -5.92 -7.34 13.81
CA LEU A 93 -6.68 -6.91 14.98
C LEU A 93 -5.89 -6.01 15.92
N LEU A 94 -4.57 -6.17 16.03
CA LEU A 94 -3.73 -5.33 16.89
C LEU A 94 -3.38 -3.97 16.26
N TRP A 95 -3.38 -3.91 14.93
CA TRP A 95 -2.80 -2.79 14.16
C TRP A 95 -3.80 -2.08 13.25
N SER A 96 -5.09 -2.44 13.30
CA SER A 96 -6.15 -1.80 12.49
C SER A 96 -6.71 -0.50 13.08
N PHE A 97 -6.27 -0.09 14.27
CA PHE A 97 -6.69 1.13 14.97
C PHE A 97 -5.51 2.08 15.20
#